data_AF-A0A6G2S0K6-F1
#
_entry.id   AF-A0A6G2S0K6-F1
#
_cell.length_a   1.000
_cell.length_b   1.000
_cell.length_c   1.000
_cell.angle_alpha   90.00
_cell.angle_beta   90.00
_cell.angle_gamma   90.00
#
_symmetry.space_group_name_H-M   'P 1'
#
loop_
_entity.id
_entity.type
_entity.pdbx_description
1 polymer ?
#
loop_
_entity_poly.entity_id
_entity_poly.type
_entity_poly.pdbx_seq_one_letter_code
_entity_poly.pdbx_strand_id
1 'polypeptide(L)'
;MTYNLIAPGQEFPARLAPILAEVFGVSLADVDVSEESDFDSRNWDAEVTCEYSAVRGDLNWSVSIYATDAVQSPPSEEALALKVAQALGVPVLFPGTVAIPNVWRIATPQGGLTHARVTEPESESERLTIDAVEDAIPEFPRATVTKFREIIKELQLPSKVTDSHLPEGISEGRREVRSLLVNWERLTVRMATGWPPSAWYPASMYVEDLELRDQTADVIGRLPADERHSATEALEQIDQAYRGLTVEDGGENLAKAADVPIVDRAWYWYRRPQNPPWDTPSK
;
A
#
# COMPACT_ATOMS: atom_id res chain seq x y z
N MET A 1 -11.48 -16.86 -9.29
CA MET A 1 -10.62 -15.75 -8.80
C MET A 1 -9.32 -15.74 -9.60
N THR A 2 -8.81 -14.57 -9.98
CA THR A 2 -7.59 -14.44 -10.80
C THR A 2 -6.47 -13.81 -9.99
N TYR A 3 -5.23 -14.27 -10.24
CA TYR A 3 -4.01 -13.79 -9.61
C TYR A 3 -2.97 -13.53 -10.68
N ASN A 4 -2.16 -12.49 -10.51
CA ASN A 4 -1.08 -12.14 -11.43
C ASN A 4 0.23 -12.07 -10.66
N LEU A 5 1.18 -12.92 -11.02
CA LEU A 5 2.50 -12.95 -10.39
C LEU A 5 3.60 -12.75 -11.44
N ILE A 6 4.66 -12.06 -11.08
CA ILE A 6 5.86 -11.92 -11.94
C ILE A 6 7.10 -12.25 -11.10
N ALA A 7 8.00 -13.08 -11.61
CA ALA A 7 9.14 -13.56 -10.84
C ALA A 7 10.42 -13.77 -11.67
N PRO A 8 11.60 -13.72 -11.03
CA PRO A 8 12.85 -14.16 -11.63
C PRO A 8 13.03 -15.68 -11.49
N GLY A 9 14.00 -16.23 -12.23
CA GLY A 9 14.44 -17.61 -12.10
C GLY A 9 14.00 -18.51 -13.25
N GLN A 10 14.92 -19.32 -13.79
CA GLN A 10 14.68 -20.13 -14.99
C GLN A 10 13.70 -21.30 -14.78
N GLU A 11 13.64 -21.84 -13.56
CA GLU A 11 12.81 -23.02 -13.23
C GLU A 11 11.44 -22.65 -12.63
N PHE A 12 11.05 -21.38 -12.67
CA PHE A 12 9.85 -20.90 -11.99
C PHE A 12 8.58 -21.65 -12.44
N PRO A 13 8.24 -21.75 -13.74
CA PRO A 13 7.00 -22.43 -14.16
C PRO A 13 6.97 -23.92 -13.79
N ALA A 14 8.10 -24.62 -13.98
CA ALA A 14 8.20 -26.07 -13.74
C ALA A 14 7.96 -26.47 -12.27
N ARG A 15 8.06 -25.52 -11.34
CA ARG A 15 7.89 -25.74 -9.90
C ARG A 15 6.54 -25.26 -9.37
N LEU A 16 5.70 -24.61 -10.18
CA LEU A 16 4.44 -24.02 -9.72
C LEU A 16 3.37 -25.05 -9.37
N ALA A 17 3.15 -26.07 -10.21
CA ALA A 17 2.05 -27.02 -10.05
C ALA A 17 1.90 -27.60 -8.62
N PRO A 18 2.96 -28.16 -7.98
CA PRO A 18 2.83 -28.67 -6.61
C PRO A 18 2.57 -27.58 -5.57
N ILE A 19 3.08 -26.36 -5.77
CA ILE A 19 2.85 -25.22 -4.86
C ILE A 19 1.39 -24.77 -4.95
N LEU A 20 0.85 -24.67 -6.17
CA LEU A 20 -0.54 -24.30 -6.37
C LEU A 20 -1.48 -25.36 -5.78
N ALA A 21 -1.20 -26.66 -6.01
CA ALA A 21 -1.99 -27.73 -5.41
C ALA A 21 -2.05 -27.63 -3.88
N GLU A 22 -0.89 -27.40 -3.24
CA GLU A 22 -0.80 -27.22 -1.79
C GLU A 22 -1.56 -25.98 -1.31
N VAL A 23 -1.33 -24.82 -1.94
CA VAL A 23 -1.88 -23.53 -1.49
C VAL A 23 -3.40 -23.46 -1.67
N PHE A 24 -3.92 -24.02 -2.77
CA PHE A 24 -5.36 -24.05 -3.05
C PHE A 24 -6.07 -25.25 -2.42
N GLY A 25 -5.32 -26.21 -1.86
CA GLY A 25 -5.89 -27.40 -1.21
C GLY A 25 -6.57 -28.37 -2.18
N VAL A 26 -6.08 -28.43 -3.43
CA VAL A 26 -6.61 -29.29 -4.50
C VAL A 26 -5.63 -30.42 -4.81
N SER A 27 -6.07 -31.43 -5.58
CA SER A 27 -5.15 -32.49 -6.01
C SER A 27 -4.21 -31.97 -7.10
N LEU A 28 -3.00 -32.53 -7.19
CA LEU A 28 -2.06 -32.16 -8.25
C LEU A 28 -2.62 -32.43 -9.66
N ALA A 29 -3.54 -33.39 -9.81
CA ALA A 29 -4.19 -33.69 -11.08
C ALA A 29 -5.20 -32.60 -11.50
N ASP A 30 -5.67 -31.79 -10.54
CA ASP A 30 -6.62 -30.69 -10.76
C ASP A 30 -5.91 -29.34 -10.92
N VAL A 31 -4.59 -29.35 -11.16
CA VAL A 31 -3.78 -28.17 -11.45
C VAL A 31 -3.18 -28.27 -12.85
N ASP A 32 -3.51 -27.31 -13.71
CA ASP A 32 -2.91 -27.13 -15.03
C ASP A 32 -1.89 -25.98 -15.00
N VAL A 33 -0.67 -26.22 -15.47
CA VAL A 33 0.35 -25.17 -15.65
C VAL A 33 0.90 -25.29 -17.06
N SER A 34 0.57 -24.31 -17.90
CA SER A 34 0.83 -24.38 -19.33
C SER A 34 1.34 -23.03 -19.85
N GLU A 35 2.15 -23.05 -20.91
CA GLU A 35 2.56 -21.83 -21.59
C GLU A 35 1.33 -21.16 -22.22
N GLU A 36 1.26 -19.82 -22.20
CA GLU A 36 0.10 -19.05 -22.67
C GLU A 36 -0.30 -19.39 -24.13
N SER A 37 0.67 -19.80 -24.95
CA SER A 37 0.45 -20.15 -26.35
C SER A 37 0.05 -21.61 -26.61
N ASP A 38 0.14 -22.49 -25.61
CA ASP A 38 -0.14 -23.92 -25.75
C ASP A 38 -1.58 -24.26 -25.32
N PHE A 39 -2.48 -24.29 -26.29
CA PHE A 39 -3.90 -24.60 -26.06
C PHE A 39 -4.24 -26.10 -26.13
N ASP A 40 -3.40 -26.90 -26.78
CA ASP A 40 -3.71 -28.29 -27.11
C ASP A 40 -3.42 -29.25 -25.94
N SER A 41 -2.46 -28.90 -25.08
CA SER A 41 -2.06 -29.71 -23.93
C SER A 41 -2.86 -29.42 -22.65
N ARG A 42 -3.73 -28.40 -22.67
CA ARG A 42 -4.38 -27.88 -21.45
C ARG A 42 -5.42 -28.83 -20.88
N ASN A 43 -5.37 -29.00 -19.57
CA ASN A 43 -6.46 -29.58 -18.81
C ASN A 43 -7.53 -28.52 -18.52
N TRP A 44 -8.53 -28.42 -19.40
CA TRP A 44 -9.66 -27.49 -19.25
C TRP A 44 -10.59 -27.81 -18.08
N ASP A 45 -10.50 -29.02 -17.52
CA ASP A 45 -11.29 -29.47 -16.36
C ASP A 45 -10.55 -29.21 -15.03
N ALA A 46 -9.34 -28.64 -15.05
CA ALA A 46 -8.58 -28.34 -13.84
C ALA A 46 -9.28 -27.28 -12.96
N GLU A 47 -9.24 -27.48 -11.65
CA GLU A 47 -9.81 -26.53 -10.69
C GLU A 47 -8.96 -25.26 -10.55
N VAL A 48 -7.65 -25.38 -10.81
CA VAL A 48 -6.69 -24.28 -10.84
C VAL A 48 -5.90 -24.35 -12.15
N THR A 49 -5.94 -23.28 -12.93
CA THR A 49 -5.15 -23.13 -14.15
C THR A 49 -4.11 -22.03 -13.97
N CYS A 50 -2.93 -22.21 -14.55
CA CYS A 50 -1.85 -21.23 -14.55
C CYS A 50 -1.31 -21.12 -15.97
N GLU A 51 -1.37 -19.91 -16.52
CA GLU A 51 -0.74 -19.53 -17.77
C GLU A 51 0.56 -18.83 -17.46
N TYR A 52 1.63 -19.15 -18.19
CA TYR A 52 2.90 -18.44 -18.07
C TYR A 52 3.44 -17.98 -19.42
N SER A 53 4.13 -16.85 -19.41
CA SER A 53 4.87 -16.32 -20.55
C SER A 53 6.22 -15.74 -20.12
N ALA A 54 7.21 -15.84 -21.00
CA ALA A 54 8.55 -15.34 -20.73
C ALA A 54 8.59 -13.82 -20.83
N VAL A 55 9.20 -13.17 -19.85
CA VAL A 55 9.43 -11.72 -19.83
C VAL A 55 10.93 -11.46 -19.95
N ARG A 56 11.30 -10.39 -20.65
CA ARG A 56 12.70 -9.97 -20.80
C ARG A 56 13.01 -8.87 -19.80
N GLY A 57 14.10 -9.01 -19.05
CA GLY A 57 14.59 -7.94 -18.18
C GLY A 57 15.06 -8.44 -16.83
N ASP A 58 14.72 -7.70 -15.77
CA ASP A 58 15.05 -8.07 -14.38
C ASP A 58 14.20 -9.24 -13.85
N LEU A 59 13.09 -9.55 -14.53
CA LEU A 59 12.22 -10.69 -14.26
C LEU A 59 12.22 -11.63 -15.48
N ASN A 60 11.82 -12.89 -15.26
CA ASN A 60 11.86 -13.93 -16.30
C ASN A 60 10.48 -14.43 -16.70
N TRP A 61 9.49 -14.39 -15.81
CA TRP A 61 8.20 -15.01 -16.04
C TRP A 61 7.07 -14.12 -15.53
N SER A 62 6.05 -13.94 -16.36
CA SER A 62 4.73 -13.46 -15.97
C SER A 62 3.80 -14.67 -15.91
N VAL A 63 3.00 -14.78 -14.85
CA VAL A 63 2.01 -15.84 -14.70
C VAL A 63 0.64 -15.31 -14.32
N SER A 64 -0.39 -15.83 -14.96
CA SER A 64 -1.79 -15.57 -14.66
C SER A 64 -2.41 -16.87 -14.15
N ILE A 65 -2.87 -16.84 -12.90
CA ILE A 65 -3.45 -18.01 -12.23
C ILE A 65 -4.94 -17.77 -12.07
N TYR A 66 -5.75 -18.74 -12.46
CA TYR A 66 -7.18 -18.72 -12.27
C TYR A 66 -7.61 -19.92 -11.42
N ALA A 67 -8.33 -19.64 -10.33
CA ALA A 67 -8.99 -20.65 -9.52
C ALA A 67 -10.50 -20.60 -9.77
N THR A 68 -11.11 -21.75 -10.06
CA THR A 68 -12.56 -21.89 -10.23
C THR A 68 -13.31 -21.67 -8.91
N ASP A 69 -14.63 -21.53 -9.00
CA ASP A 69 -15.51 -21.39 -7.82
C ASP A 69 -15.65 -22.69 -7.00
N ALA A 70 -15.11 -23.83 -7.50
CA ALA A 70 -15.08 -25.09 -6.76
C ALA A 70 -14.09 -25.05 -5.58
N VAL A 71 -13.07 -24.20 -5.66
CA VAL A 71 -12.11 -24.00 -4.58
C VAL A 71 -12.78 -23.30 -3.41
N GLN A 72 -12.93 -24.00 -2.29
CA GLN A 72 -13.73 -23.54 -1.15
C GLN A 72 -13.11 -22.36 -0.37
N SER A 73 -11.80 -22.23 -0.40
CA SER A 73 -11.07 -21.21 0.40
C SER A 73 -9.86 -20.71 -0.37
N PRO A 74 -10.07 -19.99 -1.48
CA PRO A 74 -8.96 -19.41 -2.24
C PRO A 74 -8.15 -18.45 -1.36
N PRO A 75 -6.80 -18.47 -1.43
CA PRO A 75 -5.96 -17.53 -0.71
C PRO A 75 -6.17 -16.09 -1.22
N SER A 76 -5.76 -15.10 -0.44
CA SER A 76 -5.54 -13.77 -1.01
C SER A 76 -4.33 -13.81 -1.95
N GLU A 77 -4.27 -12.87 -2.90
CA GLU A 77 -3.13 -12.75 -3.82
C GLU A 77 -1.80 -12.51 -3.09
N GLU A 78 -1.83 -11.73 -2.00
CA GLU A 78 -0.68 -11.56 -1.11
C GLU A 78 -0.25 -12.89 -0.46
N ALA A 79 -1.20 -13.69 0.04
CA ALA A 79 -0.89 -14.97 0.67
C ALA A 79 -0.31 -15.97 -0.33
N LEU A 80 -0.85 -16.00 -1.56
CA LEU A 80 -0.31 -16.81 -2.65
C LEU A 80 1.11 -16.36 -3.01
N ALA A 81 1.33 -15.07 -3.23
CA ALA A 81 2.65 -14.53 -3.58
C ALA A 81 3.70 -14.83 -2.50
N LEU A 82 3.37 -14.68 -1.21
CA LEU A 82 4.24 -15.05 -0.09
C LEU A 82 4.59 -16.53 -0.09
N LYS A 83 3.61 -17.42 -0.32
CA LYS A 83 3.84 -18.87 -0.36
C LYS A 83 4.72 -19.27 -1.53
N VAL A 84 4.47 -18.72 -2.71
CA VAL A 84 5.29 -18.96 -3.90
C VAL A 84 6.72 -18.45 -3.68
N ALA A 85 6.89 -17.23 -3.16
CA ALA A 85 8.20 -16.64 -2.89
C ALA A 85 9.03 -17.48 -1.90
N GLN A 86 8.40 -17.93 -0.82
CA GLN A 86 9.03 -18.78 0.19
C GLN A 86 9.41 -20.16 -0.36
N ALA A 87 8.50 -20.81 -1.09
CA ALA A 87 8.71 -22.16 -1.63
C ALA A 87 9.79 -22.19 -2.72
N LEU A 88 9.86 -21.15 -3.55
CA LEU A 88 10.81 -21.06 -4.65
C LEU A 88 12.13 -20.41 -4.26
N GLY A 89 12.16 -19.66 -3.16
CA GLY A 89 13.36 -18.94 -2.71
C GLY A 89 13.68 -17.72 -3.56
N VAL A 90 12.67 -17.12 -4.21
CA VAL A 90 12.82 -15.94 -5.08
C VAL A 90 11.77 -14.87 -4.75
N PRO A 91 12.03 -13.58 -4.97
CA PRO A 91 11.00 -12.55 -4.82
C PRO A 91 9.91 -12.73 -5.87
N VAL A 92 8.65 -12.48 -5.47
CA VAL A 92 7.48 -12.56 -6.35
C VAL A 92 6.76 -11.22 -6.33
N LEU A 93 6.60 -10.63 -7.51
CA LEU A 93 5.81 -9.42 -7.70
C LEU A 93 4.34 -9.79 -7.89
N PHE A 94 3.45 -8.98 -7.36
CA PHE A 94 2.01 -9.10 -7.53
C PHE A 94 1.34 -7.71 -7.44
N PRO A 95 0.14 -7.50 -8.01
CA PRO A 95 -0.51 -6.21 -7.96
C PRO A 95 -0.93 -5.85 -6.53
N GLY A 96 -0.85 -4.56 -6.20
CA GLY A 96 -1.35 -4.05 -4.93
C GLY A 96 -2.88 -4.02 -4.87
N THR A 97 -3.44 -4.02 -3.66
CA THR A 97 -4.89 -3.80 -3.46
C THR A 97 -5.34 -2.42 -3.93
N VAL A 98 -4.40 -1.48 -4.01
CA VAL A 98 -4.60 -0.15 -4.59
C VAL A 98 -3.76 -0.04 -5.85
N ALA A 99 -4.42 0.26 -6.98
CA ALA A 99 -3.77 0.37 -8.27
C ALA A 99 -3.00 1.68 -8.36
N ILE A 100 -1.68 1.60 -8.17
CA ILE A 100 -0.76 2.71 -8.34
C ILE A 100 0.03 2.44 -9.61
N PRO A 101 0.01 3.33 -10.61
CA PRO A 101 0.71 3.11 -11.87
C PRO A 101 2.16 2.72 -11.62
N ASN A 102 2.59 1.63 -12.25
CA ASN A 102 3.97 1.13 -12.24
C ASN A 102 4.49 0.73 -10.84
N VAL A 103 3.64 0.64 -9.82
CA VAL A 103 4.07 0.21 -8.47
C VAL A 103 3.45 -1.15 -8.15
N TRP A 104 4.32 -2.13 -7.99
CA TRP A 104 3.98 -3.51 -7.68
C TRP A 104 4.36 -3.84 -6.24
N ARG A 105 3.64 -4.78 -5.63
CA ARG A 105 4.03 -5.35 -4.33
C ARG A 105 5.00 -6.50 -4.57
N ILE A 106 5.93 -6.69 -3.64
CA ILE A 106 6.88 -7.80 -3.64
C ILE A 106 6.70 -8.62 -2.38
N ALA A 107 6.49 -9.91 -2.56
CA ALA A 107 6.69 -10.92 -1.53
C ALA A 107 8.15 -11.40 -1.56
N THR A 108 8.85 -11.35 -0.43
CA THR A 108 10.24 -11.81 -0.33
C THR A 108 10.32 -13.26 0.15
N PRO A 109 11.40 -13.99 -0.18
CA PRO A 109 11.60 -15.36 0.30
C PRO A 109 11.61 -15.50 1.82
N GLN A 110 11.91 -14.43 2.54
CA GLN A 110 11.95 -14.39 4.01
C GLN A 110 10.57 -14.16 4.63
N GLY A 111 9.52 -14.05 3.82
CA GLY A 111 8.15 -13.76 4.26
C GLY A 111 7.88 -12.28 4.52
N GLY A 112 8.72 -11.38 3.99
CA GLY A 112 8.51 -9.94 4.03
C GLY A 112 7.65 -9.44 2.87
N LEU A 113 7.13 -8.23 3.02
CA LEU A 113 6.40 -7.52 1.98
C LEU A 113 7.05 -6.14 1.79
N THR A 114 7.25 -5.77 0.54
CA THR A 114 7.78 -4.46 0.15
C THR A 114 7.16 -4.04 -1.18
N HIS A 115 7.61 -2.93 -1.77
CA HIS A 115 7.13 -2.47 -3.06
C HIS A 115 8.29 -2.27 -4.05
N ALA A 116 7.99 -2.42 -5.34
CA ALA A 116 8.86 -2.05 -6.44
C ALA A 116 8.17 -1.07 -7.37
N ARG A 117 8.97 -0.20 -7.98
CA ARG A 117 8.59 0.50 -9.19
C ARG A 117 9.09 -0.29 -10.39
N VAL A 118 8.16 -0.62 -11.28
CA VAL A 118 8.37 -1.44 -12.47
C VAL A 118 8.12 -0.58 -13.70
N THR A 119 9.11 -0.49 -14.59
CA THR A 119 8.88 0.04 -15.93
C THR A 119 8.54 -1.12 -16.84
N GLU A 120 7.27 -1.17 -17.28
CA GLU A 120 6.77 -2.13 -18.24
C GLU A 120 7.21 -1.73 -19.67
N PRO A 121 7.55 -2.70 -20.52
CA PRO A 121 7.97 -2.41 -21.89
C PRO A 121 6.81 -1.88 -22.73
N GLU A 122 7.02 -0.81 -23.51
CA GLU A 122 6.03 -0.29 -24.46
C GLU A 122 6.02 -1.09 -25.78
N SER A 123 7.05 -1.90 -26.01
CA SER A 123 7.18 -2.79 -27.17
C SER A 123 7.85 -4.11 -26.81
N GLU A 124 7.64 -5.16 -27.62
CA GLU A 124 8.26 -6.48 -27.43
C GLU A 124 9.81 -6.48 -27.47
N SER A 125 10.41 -5.40 -27.95
CA SER A 125 11.86 -5.23 -28.01
C SER A 125 12.46 -4.69 -26.70
N GLU A 126 11.63 -4.09 -25.86
CA GLU A 126 12.03 -3.48 -24.59
C GLU A 126 12.05 -4.50 -23.45
N ARG A 127 12.68 -4.10 -22.34
CA ARG A 127 12.86 -4.96 -21.17
C ARG A 127 12.07 -4.39 -20.02
N LEU A 128 11.43 -5.26 -19.26
CA LEU A 128 10.87 -4.93 -17.96
C LEU A 128 12.02 -4.67 -16.97
N THR A 129 12.02 -3.49 -16.34
CA THR A 129 13.05 -3.11 -15.35
C THR A 129 12.43 -2.84 -13.98
N ILE A 130 13.19 -3.21 -12.94
CA ILE A 130 12.90 -2.79 -11.56
C ILE A 130 13.74 -1.56 -11.27
N ASP A 131 13.12 -0.38 -11.34
CA ASP A 131 13.86 0.89 -11.23
C ASP A 131 14.13 1.25 -9.77
N ALA A 132 13.19 0.91 -8.88
CA ALA A 132 13.28 1.21 -7.46
C ALA A 132 12.56 0.19 -6.59
N VAL A 133 12.99 0.07 -5.33
CA VAL A 133 12.39 -0.78 -4.30
C VAL A 133 12.35 -0.05 -2.95
N GLU A 134 11.38 -0.35 -2.08
CA GLU A 134 11.35 0.26 -0.75
C GLU A 134 12.40 -0.32 0.21
N ASP A 135 12.79 -1.57 0.02
CA ASP A 135 13.82 -2.27 0.79
C ASP A 135 14.77 -3.00 -0.16
N ALA A 136 16.05 -3.11 0.22
CA ALA A 136 17.06 -3.74 -0.63
C ALA A 136 16.76 -5.23 -0.86
N ILE A 137 16.75 -5.65 -2.13
CA ILE A 137 16.52 -7.04 -2.54
C ILE A 137 17.73 -7.52 -3.36
N PRO A 138 18.41 -8.61 -2.95
CA PRO A 138 19.61 -9.11 -3.63
C PRO A 138 19.42 -9.40 -5.13
N GLU A 139 18.25 -9.86 -5.53
CA GLU A 139 17.88 -10.19 -6.91
C GLU A 139 17.71 -8.94 -7.79
N PHE A 140 17.55 -7.75 -7.18
CA PHE A 140 17.40 -6.48 -7.88
C PHE A 140 18.54 -5.51 -7.52
N PRO A 141 19.82 -5.87 -7.78
CA PRO A 141 20.98 -5.10 -7.31
C PRO A 141 21.14 -3.73 -7.96
N ARG A 142 20.38 -3.46 -9.03
CA ARG A 142 20.38 -2.19 -9.77
C ARG A 142 19.24 -1.25 -9.36
N ALA A 143 18.26 -1.76 -8.60
CA ALA A 143 17.12 -0.97 -8.18
C ALA A 143 17.55 0.06 -7.14
N THR A 144 17.06 1.29 -7.28
CA THR A 144 17.29 2.33 -6.27
C THR A 144 16.44 2.04 -5.03
N VAL A 145 17.06 2.00 -3.86
CA VAL A 145 16.30 1.85 -2.61
C VAL A 145 15.72 3.21 -2.19
N THR A 146 14.39 3.36 -2.24
CA THR A 146 13.69 4.59 -1.87
C THR A 146 12.26 4.32 -1.44
N LYS A 147 11.70 5.16 -0.57
CA LYS A 147 10.31 5.04 -0.11
C LYS A 147 9.33 5.71 -1.09
N PHE A 148 8.14 5.13 -1.26
CA PHE A 148 7.17 5.59 -2.25
C PHE A 148 6.03 6.40 -1.62
N ARG A 149 6.10 7.73 -1.77
CA ARG A 149 5.12 8.65 -1.17
C ARG A 149 3.70 8.46 -1.72
N GLU A 150 3.58 8.05 -2.99
CA GLU A 150 2.30 7.84 -3.65
C GLU A 150 1.49 6.70 -3.01
N ILE A 151 2.16 5.68 -2.46
CA ILE A 151 1.46 4.59 -1.75
C ILE A 151 0.77 5.12 -0.51
N ILE A 152 1.43 6.04 0.21
CA ILE A 152 0.85 6.68 1.38
C ILE A 152 -0.39 7.49 0.98
N LYS A 153 -0.32 8.26 -0.11
CA LYS A 153 -1.43 9.11 -0.58
C LYS A 153 -2.66 8.30 -0.96
N GLU A 154 -2.46 7.17 -1.63
CA GLU A 154 -3.57 6.34 -2.11
C GLU A 154 -4.15 5.43 -1.02
N LEU A 155 -3.40 5.16 0.06
CA LEU A 155 -3.88 4.34 1.17
C LEU A 155 -5.08 4.99 1.86
N GLN A 156 -6.25 4.39 1.69
CA GLN A 156 -7.47 4.79 2.38
C GLN A 156 -7.48 4.19 3.80
N LEU A 157 -7.49 5.08 4.80
CA LEU A 157 -7.64 4.69 6.20
C LEU A 157 -9.05 5.08 6.71
N PRO A 158 -9.60 4.30 7.65
CA PRO A 158 -10.94 4.55 8.16
C PRO A 158 -11.02 5.90 8.88
N SER A 159 -12.15 6.60 8.71
CA SER A 159 -12.44 7.90 9.33
C SER A 159 -13.70 7.81 10.19
N LYS A 160 -13.72 6.89 11.17
CA LYS A 160 -14.92 6.53 11.94
C LYS A 160 -15.52 7.72 12.69
N VAL A 161 -14.70 8.59 13.27
CA VAL A 161 -15.15 9.78 13.99
C VAL A 161 -15.84 10.72 13.02
N THR A 162 -15.17 11.06 11.92
CA THR A 162 -15.73 11.96 10.90
C THR A 162 -17.00 11.36 10.27
N ASP A 163 -17.03 10.06 9.99
CA ASP A 163 -18.18 9.37 9.42
C ASP A 163 -19.40 9.37 10.35
N SER A 164 -19.19 9.27 11.67
CA SER A 164 -20.27 9.29 12.66
C SER A 164 -20.90 10.67 12.86
N HIS A 165 -20.10 11.74 12.76
CA HIS A 165 -20.55 13.12 13.03
C HIS A 165 -21.00 13.84 11.77
N LEU A 166 -20.34 13.55 10.65
CA LEU A 166 -20.57 14.16 9.35
C LEU A 166 -20.67 13.04 8.30
N PRO A 167 -21.80 12.32 8.26
CA PRO A 167 -22.05 11.37 7.18
C PRO A 167 -22.06 12.09 5.83
N GLU A 168 -21.90 11.34 4.74
CA GLU A 168 -21.84 11.94 3.40
C GLU A 168 -23.06 12.81 3.09
N GLY A 169 -22.81 13.95 2.44
CA GLY A 169 -23.81 14.97 2.13
C GLY A 169 -23.49 15.71 0.82
N ILE A 170 -24.50 16.43 0.31
CA ILE A 170 -24.44 17.04 -1.03
C ILE A 170 -23.93 18.49 -0.99
N SER A 171 -24.04 19.20 0.14
CA SER A 171 -23.59 20.59 0.24
C SER A 171 -22.07 20.72 0.13
N GLU A 172 -21.61 21.71 -0.63
CA GLU A 172 -20.18 21.93 -0.91
C GLU A 172 -19.39 22.21 0.37
N GLY A 173 -19.88 23.11 1.24
CA GLY A 173 -19.21 23.43 2.51
C GLY A 173 -19.08 22.22 3.45
N ARG A 174 -20.07 21.32 3.46
CA ARG A 174 -19.98 20.08 4.24
C ARG A 174 -18.94 19.11 3.66
N ARG A 175 -18.85 18.99 2.34
CA ARG A 175 -17.84 18.15 1.67
C ARG A 175 -16.43 18.66 1.95
N GLU A 176 -16.24 19.98 1.93
CA GLU A 176 -14.96 20.61 2.26
C GLU A 176 -14.55 20.31 3.72
N VAL A 177 -15.41 20.63 4.70
CA VAL A 177 -15.13 20.35 6.13
C VAL A 177 -14.89 18.87 6.36
N ARG A 178 -15.71 18.00 5.78
CA ARG A 178 -15.55 16.55 5.88
C ARG A 178 -14.19 16.12 5.33
N SER A 179 -13.75 16.64 4.19
CA SER A 179 -12.46 16.26 3.60
C SER A 179 -11.28 16.65 4.50
N LEU A 180 -11.33 17.84 5.11
CA LEU A 180 -10.32 18.30 6.07
C LEU A 180 -10.28 17.42 7.33
N LEU A 181 -11.46 17.10 7.89
CA LEU A 181 -11.56 16.23 9.07
C LEU A 181 -11.13 14.79 8.77
N VAL A 182 -11.49 14.23 7.61
CA VAL A 182 -11.02 12.92 7.16
C VAL A 182 -9.50 12.93 7.08
N ASN A 183 -8.89 13.97 6.50
CA ASN A 183 -7.43 14.05 6.43
C ASN A 183 -6.79 14.05 7.83
N TRP A 184 -7.33 14.87 8.73
CA TRP A 184 -6.84 14.97 10.09
C TRP A 184 -6.99 13.67 10.88
N GLU A 185 -8.15 13.02 10.77
CA GLU A 185 -8.39 11.73 11.40
C GLU A 185 -7.47 10.65 10.85
N ARG A 186 -7.25 10.60 9.53
CA ARG A 186 -6.34 9.64 8.90
C ARG A 186 -4.93 9.77 9.43
N LEU A 187 -4.43 10.99 9.66
CA LEU A 187 -3.13 11.18 10.30
C LEU A 187 -3.09 10.53 11.69
N THR A 188 -4.12 10.74 12.52
CA THR A 188 -4.18 10.10 13.85
C THR A 188 -4.28 8.58 13.78
N VAL A 189 -5.03 8.04 12.82
CA VAL A 189 -5.14 6.60 12.59
C VAL A 189 -3.79 6.03 12.14
N ARG A 190 -3.06 6.72 11.26
CA ARG A 190 -1.69 6.33 10.86
C ARG A 190 -0.78 6.24 12.07
N MET A 191 -0.74 7.28 12.89
CA MET A 191 0.04 7.30 14.13
C MET A 191 -0.30 6.12 15.04
N ALA A 192 -1.59 5.89 15.27
CA ALA A 192 -2.07 4.83 16.17
C ALA A 192 -1.78 3.41 15.65
N THR A 193 -1.68 3.23 14.33
CA THR A 193 -1.49 1.92 13.69
C THR A 193 -0.05 1.68 13.22
N GLY A 194 0.90 2.53 13.61
CA GLY A 194 2.32 2.34 13.32
C GLY A 194 2.72 2.73 11.90
N TRP A 195 2.08 3.76 11.34
CA TRP A 195 2.43 4.38 10.06
C TRP A 195 2.35 3.44 8.85
N PRO A 196 1.18 2.82 8.58
CA PRO A 196 1.02 1.99 7.40
C PRO A 196 1.20 2.81 6.10
N PRO A 197 1.68 2.17 5.02
CA PRO A 197 1.91 0.73 4.91
C PRO A 197 3.32 0.26 5.34
N SER A 198 4.30 1.15 5.41
CA SER A 198 5.73 0.79 5.51
C SER A 198 6.44 1.32 6.77
N ALA A 199 5.68 1.65 7.82
CA ALA A 199 6.18 2.27 9.05
C ALA A 199 6.91 3.62 8.84
N TRP A 200 6.63 4.28 7.70
CA TRP A 200 7.28 5.48 7.23
C TRP A 200 6.25 6.52 6.79
N TYR A 201 6.57 7.80 7.02
CA TYR A 201 5.77 8.94 6.59
C TYR A 201 6.69 10.14 6.42
N PRO A 202 6.76 10.77 5.24
CA PRO A 202 7.67 11.89 5.02
C PRO A 202 7.23 13.12 5.82
N ALA A 203 8.21 13.83 6.41
CA ALA A 203 7.97 15.02 7.20
C ALA A 203 7.21 16.10 6.41
N SER A 204 7.45 16.23 5.10
CA SER A 204 6.73 17.17 4.24
C SER A 204 5.22 16.86 4.15
N MET A 205 4.82 15.58 4.10
CA MET A 205 3.39 15.23 4.11
C MET A 205 2.77 15.48 5.48
N TYR A 206 3.54 15.31 6.56
CA TYR A 206 3.07 15.66 7.90
C TYR A 206 2.81 17.17 8.01
N VAL A 207 3.71 18.00 7.45
CA VAL A 207 3.49 19.45 7.34
C VAL A 207 2.23 19.76 6.54
N GLU A 208 2.03 19.15 5.36
CA GLU A 208 0.81 19.31 4.55
C GLU A 208 -0.45 19.02 5.37
N ASP A 209 -0.44 17.97 6.20
CA ASP A 209 -1.58 17.64 7.07
C ASP A 209 -1.86 18.70 8.15
N LEU A 210 -0.81 19.28 8.76
CA LEU A 210 -0.97 20.36 9.74
C LEU A 210 -1.45 21.66 9.09
N GLU A 211 -1.02 21.96 7.87
CA GLU A 211 -1.49 23.12 7.10
C GLU A 211 -2.96 22.98 6.68
N LEU A 212 -3.41 21.76 6.37
CA LEU A 212 -4.83 21.48 6.16
C LEU A 212 -5.62 21.62 7.46
N ARG A 213 -5.03 21.20 8.60
CA ARG A 213 -5.64 21.40 9.92
C ARG A 213 -5.76 22.88 10.30
N ASP A 214 -4.82 23.74 9.91
CA ASP A 214 -4.89 25.20 10.12
C ASP A 214 -6.16 25.81 9.48
N GLN A 215 -6.58 25.28 8.33
CA GLN A 215 -7.77 25.77 7.60
C GLN A 215 -9.09 25.32 8.24
N THR A 216 -9.08 24.23 9.02
CA THR A 216 -10.30 23.52 9.43
C THR A 216 -11.24 24.39 10.27
N ALA A 217 -10.70 25.18 11.21
CA ALA A 217 -11.51 26.01 12.10
C ALA A 217 -12.30 27.09 11.34
N ASP A 218 -11.66 27.71 10.34
CA ASP A 218 -12.28 28.74 9.51
C ASP A 218 -13.40 28.18 8.65
N VAL A 219 -13.21 26.99 8.07
CA VAL A 219 -14.26 26.36 7.25
C VAL A 219 -15.44 25.91 8.12
N ILE A 220 -15.18 25.35 9.31
CA ILE A 220 -16.24 25.02 10.29
C ILE A 220 -17.05 26.28 10.66
N GLY A 221 -16.38 27.42 10.85
CA GLY A 221 -17.04 28.69 11.17
C GLY A 221 -18.07 29.16 10.14
N ARG A 222 -17.95 28.71 8.88
CA ARG A 222 -18.86 29.07 7.77
C ARG A 222 -20.08 28.15 7.65
N LEU A 223 -20.09 27.01 8.36
CA LEU A 223 -21.21 26.06 8.31
C LEU A 223 -22.47 26.59 9.00
N PRO A 224 -23.66 26.08 8.62
CA PRO A 224 -24.89 26.19 9.41
C PRO A 224 -24.70 25.72 10.86
N ALA A 225 -25.52 26.21 11.79
CA ALA A 225 -25.30 26.02 13.23
C ALA A 225 -25.32 24.54 13.68
N ASP A 226 -26.21 23.74 13.09
CA ASP A 226 -26.33 22.31 13.33
C ASP A 226 -25.09 21.55 12.81
N GLU A 227 -24.70 21.78 11.56
CA GLU A 227 -23.51 21.14 10.97
C GLU A 227 -22.21 21.59 11.66
N ARG A 228 -22.14 22.85 12.07
CA ARG A 228 -21.01 23.42 12.81
C ARG A 228 -20.81 22.72 14.15
N HIS A 229 -21.89 22.43 14.87
CA HIS A 229 -21.80 21.73 16.16
C HIS A 229 -21.20 20.33 15.98
N SER A 230 -21.75 19.51 15.07
CA SER A 230 -21.22 18.17 14.79
C SER A 230 -19.78 18.20 14.29
N ALA A 231 -19.42 19.15 13.43
CA ALA A 231 -18.05 19.29 12.93
C ALA A 231 -17.07 19.68 14.04
N THR A 232 -17.50 20.52 14.98
CA THR A 232 -16.68 20.92 16.14
C THR A 232 -16.45 19.74 17.07
N GLU A 233 -17.50 18.95 17.37
CA GLU A 233 -17.37 17.74 18.18
C GLU A 233 -16.43 16.70 17.54
N ALA A 234 -16.52 16.51 16.22
CA ALA A 234 -15.60 15.64 15.48
C ALA A 234 -14.15 16.13 15.59
N LEU A 235 -13.92 17.43 15.38
CA LEU A 235 -12.59 18.04 15.47
C LEU A 235 -11.98 17.89 16.87
N GLU A 236 -12.76 18.12 17.92
CA GLU A 236 -12.31 17.98 19.31
C GLU A 236 -11.89 16.53 19.63
N GLN A 237 -12.64 15.54 19.15
CA GLN A 237 -12.29 14.13 19.34
C GLN A 237 -10.99 13.76 18.61
N ILE A 238 -10.82 14.22 17.37
CA ILE A 238 -9.61 13.95 16.59
C ILE A 238 -8.40 14.68 17.22
N ASP A 239 -8.56 15.93 17.65
CA ASP A 239 -7.51 16.69 18.35
C ASP A 239 -7.09 16.01 19.66
N GLN A 240 -8.05 15.43 20.39
CA GLN A 240 -7.76 14.64 21.59
C GLN A 240 -6.95 13.38 21.24
N ALA A 241 -7.31 12.67 20.17
CA ALA A 241 -6.57 11.51 19.69
C ALA A 241 -5.14 11.90 19.27
N TYR A 242 -4.97 12.96 18.47
CA TYR A 242 -3.67 13.51 18.09
C TYR A 242 -2.81 13.83 19.31
N ARG A 243 -3.39 14.51 20.31
CA ARG A 243 -2.68 14.86 21.54
C ARG A 243 -2.19 13.63 22.31
N GLY A 244 -2.98 12.56 22.35
CA GLY A 244 -2.62 11.30 23.00
C GLY A 244 -1.50 10.53 22.29
N LEU A 245 -1.35 10.71 20.97
CA LEU A 245 -0.34 10.04 20.13
C LEU A 245 0.95 10.84 19.95
N THR A 246 0.97 12.08 20.44
CA THR A 246 2.09 13.02 20.29
C THR A 246 2.64 13.48 21.63
N VAL A 247 3.88 13.92 21.63
CA VAL A 247 4.56 14.55 22.77
C VAL A 247 4.93 15.98 22.40
N GLU A 248 4.92 16.86 23.40
CA GLU A 248 5.37 18.24 23.24
C GLU A 248 6.89 18.26 23.10
N ASP A 249 7.39 18.95 22.07
CA ASP A 249 8.81 19.13 21.83
C ASP A 249 9.15 20.55 21.35
N GLY A 250 8.21 21.49 21.48
CA GLY A 250 8.38 22.85 20.99
C GLY A 250 8.44 22.94 19.46
N GLY A 251 8.11 21.85 18.75
CA GLY A 251 8.18 21.77 17.29
C GLY A 251 9.59 21.56 16.75
N GLU A 252 10.58 21.33 17.61
CA GLU A 252 11.98 21.18 17.21
C GLU A 252 12.20 20.01 16.24
N ASN A 253 11.54 18.86 16.46
CA ASN A 253 11.69 17.70 15.59
C ASN A 253 11.16 17.96 14.18
N LEU A 254 9.98 18.55 14.07
CA LEU A 254 9.37 18.85 12.77
C LEU A 254 10.12 19.96 12.03
N ALA A 255 10.50 21.03 12.73
CA ALA A 255 11.28 22.13 12.17
C ALA A 255 12.57 21.62 11.53
N LYS A 256 13.28 20.73 12.23
CA LYS A 256 14.50 20.10 11.73
C LYS A 256 14.25 19.16 10.55
N ALA A 257 13.21 18.33 10.62
CA ALA A 257 12.95 17.30 9.62
C ALA A 257 12.43 17.84 8.28
N ALA A 258 11.65 18.93 8.32
CA ALA A 258 11.03 19.52 7.14
C ALA A 258 11.63 20.88 6.73
N ASP A 259 12.59 21.42 7.49
CA ASP A 259 13.16 22.77 7.29
C ASP A 259 12.08 23.87 7.22
N VAL A 260 11.14 23.83 8.18
CA VAL A 260 10.00 24.76 8.25
C VAL A 260 10.00 25.58 9.55
N PRO A 261 9.61 26.86 9.51
CA PRO A 261 9.46 27.67 10.71
C PRO A 261 8.18 27.31 11.49
N ILE A 262 8.31 27.13 12.81
CA ILE A 262 7.19 26.79 13.72
C ILE A 262 6.67 27.99 14.52
N VAL A 263 7.35 29.14 14.45
CA VAL A 263 6.97 30.35 15.22
C VAL A 263 5.56 30.81 14.86
N ASP A 264 4.78 31.21 15.87
CA ASP A 264 3.40 31.70 15.76
C ASP A 264 2.39 30.71 15.15
N ARG A 265 2.71 29.41 15.19
CA ARG A 265 1.79 28.34 14.77
C ARG A 265 0.82 27.92 15.88
N ALA A 266 -0.19 27.11 15.53
CA ALA A 266 -1.12 26.52 16.48
C ALA A 266 -0.46 25.43 17.36
N TRP A 267 -1.08 25.10 18.50
CA TRP A 267 -0.51 24.19 19.51
C TRP A 267 -0.06 22.82 18.96
N TYR A 268 -0.74 22.27 17.95
CA TYR A 268 -0.42 20.96 17.38
C TYR A 268 0.88 20.94 16.58
N TRP A 269 1.40 22.11 16.15
CA TRP A 269 2.69 22.23 15.47
C TRP A 269 3.89 22.09 16.42
N TYR A 270 3.70 22.32 17.72
CA TYR A 270 4.76 22.21 18.73
C TYR A 270 4.91 20.78 19.27
N ARG A 271 4.33 19.82 18.55
CA ARG A 271 4.23 18.43 18.97
C ARG A 271 4.74 17.52 17.87
N ARG A 272 5.37 16.44 18.29
CA ARG A 272 5.81 15.36 17.41
C ARG A 272 5.16 14.04 17.80
N PRO A 273 5.04 13.09 16.86
CA PRO A 273 4.71 11.73 17.22
C PRO A 273 5.75 11.14 18.19
N GLN A 274 5.31 10.22 19.07
CA GLN A 274 6.21 9.55 20.02
C GLN A 274 7.41 8.91 19.30
N ASN A 275 7.13 8.22 18.19
CA ASN A 275 8.09 7.65 17.26
C ASN A 275 7.94 8.35 15.90
N PRO A 276 8.73 9.40 15.60
CA PRO A 276 8.64 10.12 14.34
C PRO A 276 8.98 9.21 13.15
N PRO A 277 8.10 9.09 12.14
CA PRO A 277 8.23 8.12 11.06
C PRO A 277 9.19 8.55 9.95
N TRP A 278 9.68 9.79 9.99
CA TRP A 278 10.70 10.33 9.08
C TRP A 278 12.13 10.15 9.60
N ASP A 279 12.30 9.78 10.88
CA ASP A 279 13.60 9.61 11.52
C ASP A 279 14.20 8.20 11.28
N THR A 280 13.61 7.37 10.40
CA THR A 280 14.08 6.00 10.17
C THR A 280 15.55 5.98 9.74
N PRO A 281 16.44 5.35 10.53
CA PRO A 281 17.81 5.13 10.10
C PRO A 281 17.77 4.20 8.87
N SER A 282 18.52 4.57 7.84
CA SER A 282 18.88 3.64 6.76
C SER A 282 19.43 2.37 7.40
N LYS A 283 18.65 1.28 7.40
CA LYS A 283 19.14 -0.05 7.76
C LYS A 283 19.72 -0.73 6.54
#